data_AF-A0A8S1J3G9-F1
#
_entry.id   AF-A0A8S1J3G9-F1
#
_cell.length_a   1.000
_cell.length_b   1.000
_cell.length_c   1.000
_cell.angle_alpha   90.00
_cell.angle_beta   90.00
_cell.angle_gamma   90.00
#
_symmetry.space_group_name_H-M   'P 1'
#
loop_
_entity.id
_entity.type
_entity.pdbx_description
1 polymer ?
#
loop_
_entity_poly.entity_id
_entity_poly.type
_entity_poly.pdbx_seq_one_letter_code
_entity_poly.pdbx_strand_id
1 'polypeptide(L)'
;MACPLLVAALLLLVAEGATAARPFAYPDGFYGEGPGDHALGVWDNGLGGGHSAACTCAQEEQPAPVCGTDGNTYSSACEAECNGATQMCEVACPCVGFSNPTSDGYGVGAGSDGSQGATASSCPPTTPQVACFNDPCAGAFCINHPHAACRSGNCGGCYASFFVTVGGASDPFSYPSEVEVTADC
;
A
#
# COMPACT_ATOMS: atom_id res chain seq x y z
N MET A 1 68.06 57.53 -14.23
CA MET A 1 67.55 58.33 -13.09
C MET A 1 66.11 58.70 -13.37
N ALA A 2 65.28 58.74 -12.32
CA ALA A 2 63.81 58.75 -12.27
C ALA A 2 63.16 57.36 -12.49
N CYS A 3 62.26 56.86 -11.64
CA CYS A 3 61.88 57.16 -10.26
C CYS A 3 60.99 55.98 -9.79
N PRO A 4 61.22 55.33 -8.63
CA PRO A 4 60.51 54.11 -8.23
C PRO A 4 59.25 54.46 -7.43
N LEU A 5 58.22 55.01 -8.08
CA LEU A 5 56.92 55.27 -7.44
C LEU A 5 55.77 55.10 -8.45
N LEU A 6 55.60 53.87 -8.94
CA LEU A 6 54.32 53.39 -9.47
C LEU A 6 54.10 51.97 -8.91
N VAL A 7 54.07 51.82 -7.59
CA VAL A 7 52.84 52.05 -6.80
C VAL A 7 51.70 51.25 -7.43
N ALA A 8 51.53 50.06 -6.85
CA ALA A 8 50.25 49.56 -6.39
C ALA A 8 49.12 49.48 -7.42
N ALA A 9 49.01 48.33 -8.09
CA ALA A 9 47.69 47.85 -8.55
C ALA A 9 47.65 46.35 -8.93
N LEU A 10 48.54 45.48 -8.44
CA LEU A 10 48.55 44.06 -8.84
C LEU A 10 48.37 43.05 -7.69
N LEU A 11 47.76 43.47 -6.57
CA LEU A 11 47.52 42.60 -5.40
C LEU A 11 46.13 42.81 -4.79
N LEU A 12 45.07 42.66 -5.60
CA LEU A 12 43.71 42.48 -5.07
C LEU A 12 42.96 41.43 -5.89
N LEU A 13 43.33 40.15 -5.72
CA LEU A 13 42.68 39.02 -6.38
C LEU A 13 42.36 37.88 -5.39
N VAL A 14 41.83 38.23 -4.22
CA VAL A 14 41.09 37.26 -3.39
C VAL A 14 39.81 37.94 -2.93
N ALA A 15 38.85 38.05 -3.85
CA ALA A 15 37.45 38.26 -3.49
C ALA A 15 36.87 36.90 -3.15
N GLU A 16 36.41 36.80 -1.92
CA GLU A 16 35.83 35.66 -1.26
C GLU A 16 34.67 35.07 -2.08
N GLY A 17 34.62 33.75 -2.17
CA GLY A 17 33.59 33.02 -2.88
C GLY A 17 32.20 33.35 -2.34
N ALA A 18 31.42 34.09 -3.12
CA ALA A 18 29.99 34.16 -2.95
C ALA A 18 29.38 32.83 -3.43
N THR A 19 29.32 31.85 -2.53
CA THR A 19 28.32 30.79 -2.66
C THR A 19 26.96 31.47 -2.51
N ALA A 20 26.28 31.63 -3.64
CA ALA A 20 24.89 32.04 -3.70
C ALA A 20 24.03 31.00 -2.96
N ALA A 21 23.90 31.16 -1.65
CA ALA A 21 22.82 30.57 -0.89
C ALA A 21 21.54 31.24 -1.40
N ARG A 22 20.86 30.56 -2.32
CA ARG A 22 19.51 30.91 -2.72
C ARG A 22 18.65 30.74 -1.46
N PRO A 23 17.99 31.79 -0.94
CA PRO A 23 16.94 31.55 0.02
C PRO A 23 15.86 30.79 -0.74
N PHE A 24 15.61 29.53 -0.35
CA PHE A 24 14.35 28.89 -0.63
C PHE A 24 13.29 29.70 0.14
N ALA A 25 12.85 30.80 -0.48
CA ALA A 25 11.56 31.38 -0.20
C ALA A 25 10.54 30.31 -0.63
N TYR A 26 10.12 29.50 0.33
CA TYR A 26 8.87 28.75 0.20
C TYR A 26 7.77 29.80 0.12
N PRO A 27 7.02 29.93 -0.98
CA PRO A 27 5.76 30.64 -0.91
C PRO A 27 4.87 29.87 0.07
N ASP A 28 4.42 30.54 1.13
CA ASP A 28 3.29 30.10 1.93
C ASP A 28 2.13 29.75 0.99
N GLY A 29 1.66 28.49 1.03
CA GLY A 29 0.39 28.14 0.38
C GLY A 29 0.34 26.83 -0.40
N PHE A 30 1.01 25.76 0.02
CA PHE A 30 0.58 24.42 -0.38
C PHE A 30 0.84 23.45 0.77
N TYR A 31 -0.13 23.35 1.68
CA TYR A 31 -0.24 22.16 2.51
C TYR A 31 -0.52 21.02 1.53
N GLY A 32 0.48 20.18 1.30
CA GLY A 32 0.27 18.94 0.55
C GLY A 32 -0.69 18.09 1.36
N GLU A 33 -1.90 17.92 0.83
CA GLU A 33 -2.88 16.95 1.30
C GLU A 33 -2.26 15.56 1.09
N GLY A 34 -1.60 15.06 2.13
CA GLY A 34 -1.32 13.64 2.24
C GLY A 34 -2.64 12.89 2.42
N PRO A 35 -2.74 11.63 1.99
CA PRO A 35 -3.91 10.82 2.27
C PRO A 35 -3.87 10.41 3.75
N GLY A 36 -4.50 11.22 4.62
CA GLY A 36 -4.68 10.83 6.01
C GLY A 36 -4.82 11.97 7.00
N ASP A 37 -5.92 12.71 6.91
CA ASP A 37 -6.56 13.25 8.12
C ASP A 37 -8.02 13.60 7.81
N HIS A 38 -8.93 12.88 8.47
CA HIS A 38 -10.31 13.31 8.61
C HIS A 38 -10.33 14.51 9.56
N ALA A 39 -10.00 15.68 9.05
CA ALA A 39 -10.18 16.95 9.72
C ALA A 39 -11.54 17.55 9.33
N LEU A 40 -12.43 17.58 10.34
CA LEU A 40 -13.67 18.34 10.46
C LEU A 40 -13.88 19.45 9.41
N GLY A 41 -14.53 19.10 8.30
CA GLY A 41 -15.00 20.03 7.28
C GLY A 41 -16.50 19.81 7.05
N VAL A 42 -17.30 20.80 7.41
CA VAL A 42 -18.73 20.86 7.11
C VAL A 42 -18.92 20.93 5.59
N TRP A 43 -19.46 19.86 4.99
CA TRP A 43 -20.08 19.88 3.66
C TRP A 43 -21.55 19.50 3.81
N ASP A 44 -22.36 20.47 4.23
CA ASP A 44 -23.80 20.40 4.03
C ASP A 44 -24.09 20.60 2.54
N ASN A 45 -24.18 19.47 1.83
CA ASN A 45 -25.10 19.26 0.71
C ASN A 45 -25.52 17.80 0.82
N GLY A 46 -26.60 17.58 1.58
CA GLY A 46 -27.01 16.27 2.09
C GLY A 46 -26.91 15.13 1.09
N LEU A 47 -26.12 14.12 1.46
CA LEU A 47 -26.16 12.68 1.14
C LEU A 47 -24.85 12.07 1.70
N GLY A 48 -24.72 11.96 3.03
CA GLY A 48 -23.51 11.38 3.65
C GLY A 48 -23.70 11.15 5.15
N GLY A 49 -23.76 9.88 5.56
CA GLY A 49 -24.09 9.44 6.91
C GLY A 49 -23.10 9.93 7.95
N GLY A 50 -23.49 10.95 8.70
CA GLY A 50 -22.79 11.44 9.88
C GLY A 50 -23.24 10.68 11.13
N HIS A 51 -22.26 10.20 11.90
CA HIS A 51 -22.47 9.60 13.21
C HIS A 51 -23.27 10.53 14.14
N SER A 52 -24.47 10.10 14.50
CA SER A 52 -25.19 10.59 15.68
C SER A 52 -24.93 9.62 16.84
N ALA A 53 -24.92 10.12 18.09
CA ALA A 53 -24.67 9.34 19.31
C ALA A 53 -25.65 8.17 19.59
N ALA A 54 -26.54 7.86 18.64
CA ALA A 54 -27.26 6.61 18.54
C ALA A 54 -27.07 6.08 17.11
N CYS A 55 -26.49 4.89 16.98
CA CYS A 55 -26.41 4.22 15.70
C CYS A 55 -27.81 3.95 15.16
N THR A 56 -28.18 4.67 14.11
CA THR A 56 -29.46 4.51 13.44
C THR A 56 -29.19 4.23 11.98
N CYS A 57 -29.03 2.95 11.65
CA CYS A 57 -28.91 2.51 10.27
C CYS A 57 -30.31 2.28 9.71
N ALA A 58 -30.59 2.90 8.56
CA ALA A 58 -31.81 2.62 7.82
C ALA A 58 -31.84 1.11 7.49
N GLN A 59 -32.98 0.47 7.70
CA GLN A 59 -33.18 -0.90 7.25
C GLN A 59 -33.39 -0.84 5.74
N GLU A 60 -32.41 -1.28 4.97
CA GLU A 60 -32.53 -1.39 3.52
C GLU A 60 -33.37 -2.62 3.16
N GLU A 61 -34.27 -2.49 2.18
CA GLU A 61 -35.09 -3.61 1.71
C GLU A 61 -34.26 -4.72 1.03
N GLN A 62 -33.02 -4.42 0.62
CA GLN A 62 -32.05 -5.33 0.04
C GLN A 62 -30.70 -5.17 0.76
N PRO A 63 -30.43 -5.89 1.86
CA PRO A 63 -29.19 -5.77 2.60
C PRO A 63 -28.01 -6.33 1.79
N ALA A 64 -26.93 -5.55 1.70
CA ALA A 64 -25.66 -5.97 1.11
C ALA A 64 -24.67 -6.29 2.24
N PRO A 65 -24.41 -7.58 2.54
CA PRO A 65 -23.54 -7.95 3.63
C PRO A 65 -22.10 -7.50 3.35
N VAL A 66 -21.44 -6.99 4.39
CA VAL A 66 -20.06 -6.51 4.31
C VAL A 66 -19.20 -7.20 5.35
N CYS A 67 -17.90 -7.29 5.10
CA CYS A 67 -16.93 -7.80 6.06
C CYS A 67 -16.21 -6.61 6.69
N GLY A 68 -16.18 -6.52 8.02
CA GLY A 68 -15.44 -5.50 8.75
C GLY A 68 -13.97 -5.86 8.92
N THR A 69 -13.13 -4.85 9.21
CA THR A 69 -11.70 -5.03 9.55
C THR A 69 -11.45 -5.88 10.80
N ASP A 70 -12.48 -6.07 11.62
CA ASP A 70 -12.48 -6.93 12.80
C ASP A 70 -12.82 -8.40 12.48
N GLY A 71 -13.07 -8.73 11.21
CA GLY A 71 -13.40 -10.07 10.74
C GLY A 71 -14.87 -10.47 10.93
N ASN A 72 -15.73 -9.53 11.33
CA ASN A 72 -17.17 -9.78 11.50
C ASN A 72 -17.96 -9.38 10.25
N THR A 73 -19.03 -10.13 9.97
CA THR A 73 -19.97 -9.79 8.89
C THR A 73 -21.08 -8.89 9.41
N TYR A 74 -21.32 -7.79 8.73
CA TYR A 74 -22.38 -6.82 9.03
C TYR A 74 -23.42 -6.81 7.91
N SER A 75 -24.67 -6.46 8.22
CA SER A 75 -25.74 -6.43 7.21
C SER A 75 -25.62 -5.23 6.26
N SER A 76 -24.85 -4.22 6.65
CA SER A 76 -24.53 -3.02 5.86
C SER A 76 -23.23 -2.37 6.33
N ALA A 77 -22.64 -1.50 5.50
CA ALA A 77 -21.50 -0.67 5.87
C ALA A 77 -21.80 0.24 7.09
N CYS A 78 -23.00 0.81 7.17
CA CYS A 78 -23.42 1.61 8.33
C CYS A 78 -23.35 0.82 9.64
N GLU A 79 -23.78 -0.45 9.62
CA GLU A 79 -23.76 -1.29 10.81
C GLU A 79 -22.31 -1.67 11.21
N ALA A 80 -21.43 -1.89 10.24
CA ALA A 80 -20.01 -2.09 10.49
C ALA A 80 -19.40 -0.85 11.18
N GLU A 81 -19.58 0.32 10.59
CA GLU A 81 -19.04 1.58 11.12
C GLU A 81 -19.61 1.91 12.49
N CYS A 82 -20.90 1.64 12.72
CA CYS A 82 -21.53 1.78 14.03
C CYS A 82 -20.83 0.94 15.11
N ASN A 83 -20.41 -0.28 14.75
CA ASN A 83 -19.68 -1.16 15.66
C ASN A 83 -18.18 -0.84 15.71
N GLY A 84 -17.73 0.26 15.08
CA GLY A 84 -16.34 0.68 15.02
C GLY A 84 -15.48 -0.16 14.06
N ALA A 85 -16.10 -0.93 13.17
CA ALA A 85 -15.41 -1.69 12.15
C ALA A 85 -15.47 -0.95 10.81
N THR A 86 -14.31 -0.74 10.18
CA THR A 86 -14.27 -0.22 8.81
C THR A 86 -14.60 -1.34 7.84
N GLN A 87 -15.36 -1.05 6.78
CA GLN A 87 -15.64 -2.02 5.74
C GLN A 87 -14.35 -2.45 5.03
N MET A 88 -14.10 -3.76 5.01
CA MET A 88 -12.95 -4.40 4.34
C MET A 88 -13.32 -4.94 2.95
N CYS A 89 -14.51 -5.52 2.77
CA CYS A 89 -15.04 -5.93 1.47
C CYS A 89 -16.57 -5.85 1.41
N GLU A 90 -17.15 -5.70 0.22
CA GLU A 90 -18.61 -5.65 -0.04
C GLU A 90 -19.30 -7.03 -0.01
N VAL A 91 -18.71 -8.01 0.66
CA VAL A 91 -19.28 -9.35 0.86
C VAL A 91 -19.14 -9.79 2.31
N ALA A 92 -19.91 -10.79 2.72
CA ALA A 92 -19.75 -11.44 4.02
C ALA A 92 -18.33 -12.01 4.19
N CYS A 93 -17.83 -12.00 5.42
CA CYS A 93 -16.56 -12.64 5.75
C CYS A 93 -16.65 -14.18 5.57
N PRO A 94 -15.54 -14.84 5.21
CA PRO A 94 -14.23 -14.27 4.87
C PRO A 94 -14.22 -13.61 3.49
N CYS A 95 -13.44 -12.52 3.33
CA CYS A 95 -13.22 -11.88 2.02
C CYS A 95 -12.45 -12.84 1.10
N VAL A 96 -13.17 -13.59 0.27
CA VAL A 96 -12.57 -14.50 -0.72
C VAL A 96 -12.64 -13.86 -2.11
N GLY A 97 -11.49 -13.71 -2.77
CA GLY A 97 -11.43 -13.28 -4.17
C GLY A 97 -11.68 -11.79 -4.46
N PHE A 98 -11.78 -10.94 -3.43
CA PHE A 98 -11.86 -9.49 -3.59
C PHE A 98 -10.57 -8.86 -3.02
N SER A 99 -9.52 -8.78 -3.84
CA SER A 99 -8.51 -7.75 -3.65
C SER A 99 -9.23 -6.41 -3.73
N ASN A 100 -9.25 -5.68 -2.62
CA ASN A 100 -9.98 -4.44 -2.40
C ASN A 100 -9.92 -3.50 -3.63
N PRO A 101 -11.06 -3.02 -4.19
CA PRO A 101 -11.06 -2.09 -5.32
C PRO A 101 -10.59 -0.66 -4.97
N THR A 102 -10.16 -0.37 -3.74
CA THR A 102 -9.61 0.95 -3.37
C THR A 102 -8.10 1.11 -3.52
N SER A 103 -7.51 0.58 -4.60
CA SER A 103 -6.32 1.21 -5.17
C SER A 103 -6.26 1.32 -6.69
N ASP A 104 -7.10 0.62 -7.46
CA ASP A 104 -6.98 0.66 -8.93
C ASP A 104 -8.36 0.82 -9.60
N GLY A 105 -8.97 1.98 -9.34
CA GLY A 105 -10.15 2.47 -10.06
C GLY A 105 -9.86 2.85 -11.51
N TYR A 106 -9.25 1.96 -12.30
CA TYR A 106 -9.31 1.94 -13.76
C TYR A 106 -9.16 0.50 -14.23
N GLY A 107 -10.24 -0.09 -14.75
CA GLY A 107 -10.15 -1.36 -15.44
C GLY A 107 -9.21 -1.24 -16.64
N VAL A 108 -8.02 -1.81 -16.53
CA VAL A 108 -7.24 -2.24 -17.68
C VAL A 108 -7.13 -3.77 -17.63
N GLY A 109 -7.94 -4.40 -18.47
CA GLY A 109 -7.55 -5.72 -18.95
C GLY A 109 -6.18 -5.61 -19.62
N ALA A 110 -5.34 -6.61 -19.38
CA ALA A 110 -4.17 -6.94 -20.16
C ALA A 110 -3.08 -5.84 -20.31
N GLY A 111 -2.35 -5.62 -19.22
CA GLY A 111 -0.89 -5.36 -19.23
C GLY A 111 -0.39 -3.96 -19.61
N SER A 112 0.84 -3.70 -19.19
CA SER A 112 1.81 -2.71 -19.68
C SER A 112 1.91 -1.34 -18.98
N ASP A 113 2.17 -1.37 -17.68
CA ASP A 113 2.76 -0.25 -16.94
C ASP A 113 3.84 -0.72 -15.94
N GLY A 114 5.06 -0.83 -16.47
CA GLY A 114 6.23 -0.11 -15.95
C GLY A 114 6.85 -0.49 -14.60
N SER A 115 6.18 -1.27 -13.76
CA SER A 115 6.75 -1.99 -12.61
C SER A 115 6.70 -3.49 -12.87
N GLN A 116 6.95 -3.86 -14.13
CA GLN A 116 6.83 -5.22 -14.63
C GLN A 116 8.13 -5.99 -14.45
N GLY A 117 8.02 -7.09 -13.72
CA GLY A 117 8.98 -8.18 -13.75
C GLY A 117 9.92 -8.16 -12.56
N ALA A 118 9.72 -9.14 -11.67
CA ALA A 118 10.85 -10.00 -11.37
C ALA A 118 11.60 -10.21 -12.69
N THR A 119 12.79 -9.63 -12.83
CA THR A 119 13.70 -9.94 -13.93
C THR A 119 13.85 -11.46 -13.89
N ALA A 120 13.14 -12.14 -14.81
CA ALA A 120 13.05 -13.59 -14.99
C ALA A 120 13.25 -14.37 -13.70
N SER A 121 12.21 -14.93 -13.08
CA SER A 121 12.34 -15.78 -11.90
C SER A 121 13.58 -16.66 -12.05
N SER A 122 14.63 -16.27 -11.33
CA SER A 122 15.96 -16.79 -11.55
C SER A 122 16.00 -18.04 -10.73
N CYS A 123 15.37 -19.07 -11.26
CA CYS A 123 15.49 -20.38 -10.69
C CYS A 123 16.99 -20.65 -10.46
N PRO A 124 17.31 -21.41 -9.41
CA PRO A 124 18.66 -21.92 -9.23
C PRO A 124 19.21 -22.44 -10.56
N PRO A 125 20.52 -22.33 -10.82
CA PRO A 125 21.11 -22.61 -12.14
C PRO A 125 20.88 -24.04 -12.65
N THR A 126 20.44 -24.96 -11.79
CA THR A 126 20.10 -26.35 -12.11
C THR A 126 18.61 -26.60 -12.30
N THR A 127 17.77 -25.59 -12.07
CA THR A 127 16.32 -25.73 -11.99
C THR A 127 15.69 -24.99 -13.17
N PRO A 128 14.97 -25.70 -14.06
CA PRO A 128 14.31 -25.05 -15.18
C PRO A 128 13.11 -24.21 -14.69
N GLN A 129 12.95 -23.03 -15.28
CA GLN A 129 11.70 -22.27 -15.26
C GLN A 129 10.65 -22.99 -16.10
N VAL A 130 9.47 -23.24 -15.54
CA VAL A 130 8.33 -23.88 -16.22
C VAL A 130 7.22 -22.84 -16.44
N ALA A 131 6.60 -22.84 -17.62
CA ALA A 131 5.40 -22.04 -17.84
C ALA A 131 4.17 -22.84 -17.39
N CYS A 132 3.48 -22.37 -16.36
CA CYS A 132 2.29 -23.03 -15.85
C CYS A 132 1.07 -22.73 -16.72
N PHE A 133 0.28 -23.76 -17.02
CA PHE A 133 -0.94 -23.61 -17.81
C PHE A 133 -2.06 -22.92 -17.02
N ASN A 134 -2.18 -23.29 -15.74
CA ASN A 134 -3.08 -22.64 -14.77
C ASN A 134 -2.25 -22.08 -13.61
N ASP A 135 -2.76 -21.04 -12.96
CA ASP A 135 -2.17 -20.53 -11.73
C ASP A 135 -2.31 -21.59 -10.61
N PRO A 136 -1.20 -22.11 -10.04
CA PRO A 136 -1.28 -23.08 -8.96
C PRO A 136 -1.93 -22.51 -7.68
N CYS A 137 -2.00 -21.18 -7.52
CA CYS A 137 -2.71 -20.56 -6.39
C CYS A 137 -4.22 -20.39 -6.63
N ALA A 138 -4.72 -20.57 -7.86
CA ALA A 138 -6.14 -20.42 -8.15
C ALA A 138 -6.95 -21.53 -7.46
N GLY A 139 -7.67 -21.16 -6.40
CA GLY A 139 -8.48 -22.09 -5.60
C GLY A 139 -7.70 -22.93 -4.58
N ALA A 140 -6.41 -22.66 -4.41
CA ALA A 140 -5.59 -23.31 -3.40
C ALA A 140 -5.79 -22.62 -2.04
N PHE A 141 -6.02 -23.41 -0.99
CA PHE A 141 -6.14 -22.91 0.38
C PHE A 141 -5.50 -23.91 1.35
N CYS A 142 -4.98 -23.39 2.46
CA CYS A 142 -4.35 -24.19 3.50
C CYS A 142 -5.33 -24.40 4.66
N ILE A 143 -5.69 -25.66 4.95
CA ILE A 143 -6.70 -25.98 5.98
C ILE A 143 -6.21 -25.62 7.39
N ASN A 144 -4.93 -25.87 7.68
CA ASN A 144 -4.36 -25.62 9.01
C ASN A 144 -3.90 -24.16 9.20
N HIS A 145 -3.75 -23.41 8.10
CA HIS A 145 -3.38 -21.98 8.13
C HIS A 145 -4.31 -21.16 7.23
N PRO A 146 -5.54 -20.85 7.68
CA PRO A 146 -6.54 -20.15 6.88
C PRO A 146 -6.14 -18.71 6.50
N HIS A 147 -5.16 -18.13 7.20
CA HIS A 147 -4.60 -16.80 6.92
C HIS A 147 -3.31 -16.84 6.10
N ALA A 148 -2.89 -18.02 5.60
CA ALA A 148 -1.67 -18.12 4.81
C ALA A 148 -1.85 -17.50 3.42
N ALA A 149 -0.89 -16.68 3.01
CA ALA A 149 -0.80 -16.15 1.65
C ALA A 149 -0.22 -17.23 0.71
N CYS A 150 -0.85 -17.43 -0.44
CA CYS A 150 -0.34 -18.33 -1.48
C CYS A 150 0.62 -17.59 -2.43
N ARG A 151 1.73 -18.23 -2.79
CA ARG A 151 2.67 -17.78 -3.83
C ARG A 151 2.86 -18.90 -4.86
N SER A 152 2.75 -18.55 -6.13
CA SER A 152 2.98 -19.48 -7.23
C SER A 152 4.47 -19.69 -7.47
N GLY A 153 4.86 -20.96 -7.51
CA GLY A 153 6.20 -21.41 -7.84
C GLY A 153 6.24 -22.04 -9.22
N ASN A 154 7.25 -21.68 -10.02
CA ASN A 154 7.43 -22.17 -11.38
C ASN A 154 8.83 -22.78 -11.62
N CYS A 155 9.61 -22.96 -10.56
CA CYS A 155 10.96 -23.53 -10.61
C CYS A 155 10.93 -25.04 -10.43
N GLY A 156 11.26 -25.79 -11.49
CA GLY A 156 11.28 -27.26 -11.47
C GLY A 156 9.89 -27.90 -11.57
N GLY A 157 8.83 -27.09 -11.58
CA GLY A 157 7.45 -27.51 -11.67
C GLY A 157 6.50 -26.36 -11.33
N CYS A 158 5.20 -26.62 -11.43
CA CYS A 158 4.14 -25.70 -11.02
C CYS A 158 3.60 -26.11 -9.65
N TYR A 159 3.76 -25.25 -8.65
CA TYR A 159 3.34 -25.54 -7.29
C TYR A 159 2.86 -24.27 -6.58
N ALA A 160 2.06 -24.47 -5.53
CA ALA A 160 1.63 -23.42 -4.63
C ALA A 160 2.42 -23.56 -3.32
N SER A 161 3.00 -22.46 -2.86
CA SER A 161 3.61 -22.36 -1.53
C SER A 161 2.79 -21.43 -0.65
N PHE A 162 2.63 -21.76 0.62
CA PHE A 162 1.82 -21.01 1.57
C PHE A 162 2.71 -20.37 2.64
N PHE A 163 2.45 -19.11 2.96
CA PHE A 163 3.27 -18.33 3.90
C PHE A 163 2.38 -17.65 4.95
N VAL A 164 2.80 -17.70 6.21
CA VAL A 164 2.18 -16.92 7.29
C VAL A 164 3.14 -15.84 7.75
N THR A 165 2.61 -14.65 8.00
CA THR A 165 3.37 -13.57 8.63
C THR A 165 3.40 -13.79 10.14
N VAL A 166 4.59 -14.01 10.70
CA VAL A 166 4.80 -14.09 12.14
C VAL A 166 5.57 -12.87 12.62
N GLY A 167 5.05 -12.24 13.67
CA GLY A 167 5.71 -11.13 14.38
C GLY A 167 5.62 -9.78 13.67
N GLY A 168 4.55 -9.02 13.92
CA GLY A 168 4.42 -7.64 13.47
C GLY A 168 3.45 -6.76 14.28
N ALA A 169 2.84 -7.29 15.34
CA ALA A 169 1.82 -6.54 16.11
C ALA A 169 2.37 -5.86 17.37
N SER A 170 3.54 -6.25 17.88
CA SER A 170 4.04 -5.80 19.20
C SER A 170 5.33 -4.98 19.16
N ASP A 171 6.05 -4.95 18.04
CA ASP A 171 7.31 -4.21 17.91
C ASP A 171 7.37 -3.47 16.55
N PRO A 172 7.40 -2.13 16.55
CA PRO A 172 7.38 -1.31 15.33
C PRO A 172 8.70 -1.33 14.54
N PHE A 173 9.76 -1.97 15.06
CA PHE A 173 11.04 -2.13 14.36
C PHE A 173 11.25 -3.55 13.81
N SER A 174 10.32 -4.46 14.10
CA SER A 174 10.36 -5.83 13.61
C SER A 174 9.61 -5.91 12.29
N TYR A 175 10.37 -6.13 11.22
CA TYR A 175 9.80 -6.47 9.93
C TYR A 175 9.03 -7.80 10.06
N PRO A 176 7.81 -7.90 9.50
CA PRO A 176 7.08 -9.16 9.54
C PRO A 176 7.90 -10.23 8.85
N SER A 177 8.26 -11.27 9.60
CA SER A 177 8.91 -12.44 9.01
C SER A 177 7.85 -13.33 8.38
N GLU A 178 8.08 -13.73 7.15
CA GLU A 178 7.23 -14.70 6.46
C GLU A 178 7.81 -16.09 6.66
N VAL A 179 7.00 -17.00 7.19
CA VAL A 179 7.36 -18.41 7.38
C VAL A 179 6.58 -19.23 6.39
N GLU A 180 7.28 -20.06 5.61
CA GLU A 180 6.64 -21.03 4.72
C GLU A 180 6.01 -22.15 5.55
N VAL A 181 4.72 -22.40 5.32
CA VAL A 181 3.89 -23.41 5.98
C VAL A 181 3.31 -24.41 4.98
N THR A 182 3.84 -24.47 3.76
CA THR A 182 3.37 -25.36 2.69
C THR A 182 3.26 -26.83 3.12
N ALA A 183 4.13 -27.30 4.03
CA ALA A 183 4.13 -28.68 4.52
C ALA A 183 3.07 -28.98 5.60
N ASP A 184 2.50 -27.94 6.21
CA ASP A 184 1.39 -28.01 7.17
C ASP A 184 0.03 -27.82 6.48
N CYS A 185 0.03 -27.65 5.16
CA CYS A 185 -1.14 -27.73 4.30
C CYS A 185 -1.27 -29.17 3.75
#